data_AF-A0A940RF43-F1
#
_entry.id   AF-A0A940RF43-F1
#
_cell.length_a   1.000
_cell.length_b   1.000
_cell.length_c   1.000
_cell.angle_alpha   90.00
_cell.angle_beta   90.00
_cell.angle_gamma   90.00
#
_symmetry.space_group_name_H-M   'P 1'
#
loop_
_entity.id
_entity.type
_entity.pdbx_description
1 polymer ?
#
loop_
_entity_poly.entity_id
_entity_poly.type
_entity_poly.pdbx_seq_one_letter_code
_entity_poly.pdbx_strand_id
1 'polypeptide(L)'
;CYTWYAFIRQDFLQYYRYTQKWVDLFEEIPLMKRVETGHYIKGLHNLLNSHFDLRNHSRFSETLEELQDFAKTERVQANDNFRIHSFLYITQAKLNQHFLRGTFKEGLSLIPEIKEKLEEYSLFIDPHREMVFNYKIASLYFGSEDYDTCIDYLQNIINDNVGLRYDLQCYARLLHLIAHYELGNYELMEYLSKSVYRFMAKMENLTAFEEEILKFLRRSFYIPRDKMKIELEKFLEKVKHFERNRFQTRVFVYLDWISWVESKVYNKPMYKIIHEKYLADKRSGPIKKKKLIQTTA
;
A
#
# COMPACT_ATOMS: atom_id res chain seq x y z
N CYS A 1 -22.12 2.99 -7.55
CA CYS A 1 -21.30 3.19 -8.76
C CYS A 1 -20.23 4.28 -8.63
N TYR A 2 -20.48 5.39 -7.93
CA TYR A 2 -19.51 6.50 -7.81
C TYR A 2 -18.22 6.19 -7.05
N THR A 3 -18.29 5.36 -6.01
CA THR A 3 -17.12 4.92 -5.22
C THR A 3 -16.03 4.29 -6.08
N TRP A 4 -16.42 3.30 -6.90
CA TRP A 4 -15.49 2.58 -7.77
C TRP A 4 -14.94 3.46 -8.90
N TYR A 5 -15.80 4.33 -9.46
CA TYR A 5 -15.39 5.29 -10.48
C TYR A 5 -14.32 6.26 -9.96
N ALA A 6 -14.51 6.82 -8.77
CA ALA A 6 -13.53 7.70 -8.14
C ALA A 6 -12.22 6.96 -7.85
N PHE A 7 -12.29 5.72 -7.36
CA PHE A 7 -11.12 4.88 -7.09
C PHE A 7 -10.29 4.60 -8.34
N ILE A 8 -10.90 4.15 -9.44
CA ILE A 8 -10.18 3.88 -10.71
C ILE A 8 -9.54 5.14 -11.28
N ARG A 9 -10.21 6.29 -11.14
CA ARG A 9 -9.66 7.60 -11.55
C ARG A 9 -8.64 8.18 -10.58
N GLN A 10 -8.31 7.44 -9.51
CA GLN A 10 -7.40 7.85 -8.44
C GLN A 10 -7.76 9.20 -7.82
N ASP A 11 -9.07 9.47 -7.76
CA ASP A 11 -9.61 10.63 -7.07
C ASP A 11 -9.82 10.28 -5.60
N PHE A 12 -8.73 10.20 -4.83
CA PHE A 12 -8.82 9.68 -3.46
C PHE A 12 -9.71 10.54 -2.56
N LEU A 13 -9.79 11.86 -2.81
CA LEU A 13 -10.70 12.75 -2.09
C LEU A 13 -12.16 12.41 -2.41
N GLN A 14 -12.49 12.20 -3.68
CA GLN A 14 -13.84 11.84 -4.09
C GLN A 14 -14.20 10.39 -3.70
N TYR A 15 -13.23 9.48 -3.72
CA TYR A 15 -13.35 8.11 -3.21
C TYR A 15 -13.68 8.12 -1.72
N TYR A 16 -12.95 8.90 -0.92
CA TYR A 16 -13.29 9.13 0.48
C TYR A 16 -14.71 9.68 0.67
N ARG A 17 -15.07 10.76 -0.04
CA ARG A 17 -16.42 11.34 0.06
C ARG A 17 -17.53 10.33 -0.20
N TYR A 18 -17.39 9.47 -1.22
CA TYR A 18 -18.42 8.48 -1.54
C TYR A 18 -18.40 7.26 -0.63
N THR A 19 -17.23 6.85 -0.10
CA THR A 19 -17.14 5.77 0.88
C THR A 19 -17.70 6.20 2.24
N GLN A 20 -17.45 7.44 2.66
CA GLN A 20 -18.03 8.00 3.87
C GLN A 20 -19.56 8.02 3.78
N LYS A 21 -20.12 8.58 2.69
CA LYS A 21 -21.58 8.56 2.46
C LYS A 21 -22.20 7.17 2.44
N TRP A 22 -21.45 6.17 1.95
CA TRP A 22 -21.90 4.78 1.99
C TRP A 22 -22.04 4.32 3.44
N VAL A 23 -21.01 4.49 4.27
CA VAL A 23 -21.06 4.10 5.69
C VAL A 23 -22.10 4.91 6.46
N ASP A 24 -22.19 6.23 6.23
CA ASP A 24 -23.16 7.13 6.90
C ASP A 24 -24.61 6.65 6.71
N LEU A 25 -24.97 6.10 5.54
CA LEU A 25 -26.31 5.55 5.29
C LEU A 25 -26.68 4.41 6.24
N PHE A 26 -25.70 3.62 6.68
CA PHE A 26 -25.90 2.56 7.67
C PHE A 26 -26.00 3.09 9.10
N GLU A 27 -25.46 4.27 9.38
CA GLU A 27 -25.68 4.97 10.65
C GLU A 27 -27.06 5.64 10.69
N GLU A 28 -27.50 6.22 9.58
CA GLU A 28 -28.82 6.82 9.44
C GLU A 28 -29.95 5.78 9.51
N ILE A 29 -29.69 4.56 9.02
CA ILE A 29 -30.66 3.45 9.04
C ILE A 29 -30.02 2.19 9.67
N PRO A 30 -29.88 2.12 11.01
CA PRO A 30 -29.14 1.06 11.69
C PRO A 30 -29.62 -0.36 11.40
N LEU A 31 -30.92 -0.53 11.11
CA LEU A 31 -31.49 -1.83 10.71
C LEU A 31 -30.78 -2.42 9.48
N MET A 32 -30.30 -1.57 8.56
CA MET A 32 -29.60 -2.01 7.36
C MET A 32 -28.27 -2.69 7.66
N LYS A 33 -27.64 -2.44 8.81
CA LYS A 33 -26.42 -3.19 9.22
C LYS A 33 -26.72 -4.69 9.37
N ARG A 34 -27.94 -5.05 9.80
CA ARG A 34 -28.39 -6.45 9.92
C ARG A 34 -28.87 -7.02 8.58
N VAL A 35 -29.61 -6.22 7.80
CA VAL A 35 -30.17 -6.66 6.51
C VAL A 35 -29.07 -6.82 5.46
N GLU A 36 -28.19 -5.82 5.34
CA GLU A 36 -27.15 -5.70 4.32
C GLU A 36 -25.74 -5.78 4.93
N THR A 37 -25.54 -6.73 5.86
CA THR A 37 -24.29 -6.92 6.62
C THR A 37 -23.05 -6.97 5.73
N GLY A 38 -23.09 -7.71 4.63
CA GLY A 38 -21.96 -7.81 3.69
C GLY A 38 -21.62 -6.47 3.03
N HIS A 39 -22.62 -5.65 2.71
CA HIS A 39 -22.40 -4.32 2.15
C HIS A 39 -21.85 -3.33 3.17
N TYR A 40 -22.26 -3.42 4.44
CA TYR A 40 -21.67 -2.60 5.50
C TYR A 40 -20.19 -2.95 5.74
N ILE A 41 -19.85 -4.24 5.85
CA ILE A 41 -18.45 -4.71 5.96
C ILE A 41 -17.60 -4.19 4.79
N LYS A 42 -18.13 -4.28 3.56
CA LYS A 42 -17.47 -3.77 2.36
C LYS A 42 -17.36 -2.23 2.34
N GLY A 43 -18.36 -1.53 2.88
CA GLY A 43 -18.36 -0.09 3.05
C GLY A 43 -17.22 0.37 3.96
N LEU A 44 -17.13 -0.22 5.16
CA LEU A 44 -16.04 0.03 6.11
C LEU A 44 -14.66 -0.29 5.53
N HIS A 45 -14.52 -1.40 4.81
CA HIS A 45 -13.27 -1.74 4.12
C HIS A 45 -12.84 -0.66 3.11
N ASN A 46 -13.77 -0.16 2.29
CA ASN A 46 -13.47 0.89 1.32
C ASN A 46 -13.18 2.24 2.00
N LEU A 47 -13.86 2.53 3.11
CA LEU A 47 -13.56 3.71 3.92
C LEU A 47 -12.16 3.63 4.54
N LEU A 48 -11.74 2.46 5.02
CA LEU A 48 -10.37 2.22 5.49
C LEU A 48 -9.33 2.43 4.39
N ASN A 49 -9.57 1.91 3.18
CA ASN A 49 -8.68 2.14 2.04
C ASN A 49 -8.60 3.62 1.69
N SER A 50 -9.72 4.34 1.66
CA SER A 50 -9.71 5.78 1.35
C SER A 50 -8.99 6.60 2.43
N HIS A 51 -9.13 6.23 3.71
CA HIS A 51 -8.35 6.81 4.80
C HIS A 51 -6.85 6.51 4.68
N PHE A 52 -6.48 5.30 4.23
CA PHE A 52 -5.10 4.94 3.96
C PHE A 52 -4.50 5.79 2.83
N ASP A 53 -5.19 5.86 1.68
CA ASP A 53 -4.75 6.62 0.51
C ASP A 53 -4.56 8.13 0.84
N LEU A 54 -5.42 8.68 1.70
CA LEU A 54 -5.36 10.08 2.15
C LEU A 54 -4.49 10.30 3.41
N ARG A 55 -3.86 9.25 3.96
CA ARG A 55 -3.09 9.29 5.22
C ARG A 55 -3.88 9.92 6.39
N ASN A 56 -5.16 9.59 6.50
CA ASN A 56 -6.06 10.07 7.57
C ASN A 56 -5.94 9.20 8.82
N HIS A 57 -4.82 9.31 9.54
CA HIS A 57 -4.46 8.39 10.63
C HIS A 57 -5.49 8.23 11.77
N SER A 58 -6.12 9.33 12.21
CA SER A 58 -7.13 9.29 13.30
C SER A 58 -8.35 8.50 12.87
N ARG A 59 -8.99 8.96 11.77
CA ARG A 59 -10.19 8.34 11.22
C ARG A 59 -9.95 6.90 10.78
N PHE A 60 -8.78 6.59 10.22
CA PHE A 60 -8.38 5.21 9.92
C PHE A 60 -8.45 4.31 11.16
N SER A 61 -7.94 4.81 12.30
CA SER A 61 -7.93 4.02 13.54
C SER A 61 -9.34 3.83 14.10
N GLU A 62 -10.17 4.87 14.07
CA GLU A 62 -11.58 4.83 14.48
C GLU A 62 -12.39 3.83 13.63
N THR A 63 -12.30 3.91 12.29
CA THR A 63 -13.01 2.99 11.39
C THR A 63 -12.50 1.54 11.51
N LEU A 64 -11.22 1.34 11.84
CA LEU A 64 -10.68 0.00 12.05
C LEU A 64 -11.27 -0.63 13.32
N GLU A 65 -11.33 0.12 14.41
CA GLU A 65 -11.96 -0.31 15.66
C GLU A 65 -13.44 -0.65 15.43
N GLU A 66 -14.17 0.21 14.71
CA GLU A 66 -15.57 -0.03 14.33
C GLU A 66 -15.75 -1.36 13.55
N LEU A 67 -14.90 -1.62 12.54
CA LEU A 67 -14.96 -2.87 11.79
C LEU A 67 -14.59 -4.07 12.65
N GLN A 68 -13.62 -3.95 13.56
CA GLN A 68 -13.23 -5.01 14.47
C GLN A 68 -14.34 -5.36 15.46
N ASP A 69 -15.05 -4.37 15.98
CA ASP A 69 -16.16 -4.60 16.90
C ASP A 69 -17.39 -5.15 16.18
N PHE A 70 -17.70 -4.63 15.00
CA PHE A 70 -18.77 -5.19 14.18
C PHE A 70 -18.50 -6.66 13.79
N ALA A 71 -17.24 -7.00 13.50
CA ALA A 71 -16.85 -8.36 13.17
C ALA A 71 -17.07 -9.35 14.32
N LYS A 72 -17.06 -8.91 15.58
CA LYS A 72 -17.30 -9.76 16.76
C LYS A 72 -18.78 -10.04 17.01
N THR A 73 -19.69 -9.35 16.33
CA THR A 73 -21.13 -9.52 16.54
C THR A 73 -21.59 -10.93 16.15
N GLU A 74 -22.60 -11.45 16.85
CA GLU A 74 -23.19 -12.77 16.56
C GLU A 74 -23.61 -12.89 15.09
N ARG A 75 -24.17 -11.80 14.52
CA ARG A 75 -24.57 -11.73 13.11
C ARG A 75 -23.43 -12.05 12.14
N VAL A 76 -22.23 -11.54 12.41
CA VAL A 76 -21.05 -11.78 11.57
C VAL A 76 -20.47 -13.15 11.85
N GLN A 77 -20.38 -13.55 13.12
CA GLN A 77 -19.79 -14.84 13.51
C GLN A 77 -20.61 -16.05 13.03
N ALA A 78 -21.94 -15.92 12.99
CA ALA A 78 -22.86 -16.96 12.52
C ALA A 78 -22.86 -17.18 11.00
N ASN A 79 -22.09 -16.42 10.22
CA ASN A 79 -22.02 -16.55 8.77
C ASN A 79 -20.56 -16.58 8.28
N ASP A 80 -20.18 -17.68 7.63
CA ASP A 80 -18.81 -17.90 7.17
C ASP A 80 -18.32 -16.81 6.21
N ASN A 81 -19.15 -16.38 5.25
CA ASN A 81 -18.77 -15.34 4.30
C ASN A 81 -18.49 -14.01 5.00
N PHE A 82 -19.31 -13.63 5.98
CA PHE A 82 -19.09 -12.39 6.75
C PHE A 82 -17.85 -12.49 7.64
N ARG A 83 -17.65 -13.63 8.30
CA ARG A 83 -16.47 -13.88 9.15
C ARG A 83 -15.18 -13.83 8.32
N ILE A 84 -15.14 -14.55 7.20
CA ILE A 84 -13.98 -14.60 6.29
C ILE A 84 -13.71 -13.22 5.69
N HIS A 85 -14.71 -12.54 5.13
CA HIS A 85 -14.49 -11.20 4.57
C HIS A 85 -14.06 -10.17 5.63
N SER A 86 -14.64 -10.21 6.83
CA SER A 86 -14.23 -9.34 7.93
C SER A 86 -12.78 -9.60 8.32
N PHE A 87 -12.37 -10.88 8.45
CA PHE A 87 -10.99 -11.24 8.70
C PHE A 87 -10.05 -10.66 7.64
N LEU A 88 -10.32 -10.91 6.35
CA LEU A 88 -9.47 -10.43 5.25
C LEU A 88 -9.34 -8.90 5.25
N TYR A 89 -10.43 -8.19 5.47
CA TYR A 89 -10.44 -6.73 5.48
C TYR A 89 -9.77 -6.13 6.71
N ILE A 90 -9.99 -6.71 7.89
CA ILE A 90 -9.31 -6.30 9.14
C ILE A 90 -7.82 -6.54 9.01
N THR A 91 -7.40 -7.71 8.53
CA THR A 91 -5.99 -8.06 8.34
C THR A 91 -5.31 -7.09 7.37
N GLN A 92 -5.92 -6.83 6.21
CA GLN A 92 -5.43 -5.83 5.28
C GLN A 92 -5.28 -4.44 5.94
N ALA A 93 -6.28 -4.03 6.74
CA ALA A 93 -6.26 -2.74 7.41
C ALA A 93 -5.18 -2.67 8.52
N LYS A 94 -4.96 -3.74 9.28
CA LYS A 94 -3.86 -3.83 10.25
C LYS A 94 -2.50 -3.66 9.57
N LEU A 95 -2.26 -4.36 8.45
CA LEU A 95 -1.04 -4.20 7.65
C LEU A 95 -0.87 -2.75 7.16
N ASN A 96 -1.93 -2.15 6.62
CA ASN A 96 -1.96 -0.75 6.21
C ASN A 96 -1.66 0.21 7.38
N GLN A 97 -2.12 -0.10 8.59
CA GLN A 97 -1.81 0.68 9.79
C GLN A 97 -0.31 0.68 10.10
N HIS A 98 0.34 -0.47 9.96
CA HIS A 98 1.79 -0.58 10.14
C HIS A 98 2.56 0.24 9.09
N PHE A 99 2.11 0.20 7.83
CA PHE A 99 2.68 1.03 6.75
C PHE A 99 2.51 2.53 7.02
N LEU A 100 1.34 2.95 7.52
CA LEU A 100 1.09 4.36 7.85
C LEU A 100 1.96 4.86 9.01
N ARG A 101 2.28 3.99 9.98
CA ARG A 101 3.01 4.35 11.20
C ARG A 101 4.52 4.10 11.10
N GLY A 102 4.98 3.41 10.06
CA GLY A 102 6.37 2.97 9.93
C GLY A 102 6.74 1.89 10.95
N THR A 103 5.78 1.05 11.36
CA THR A 103 5.96 0.00 12.39
C THR A 103 6.03 -1.37 11.73
N PHE A 104 6.92 -1.51 10.74
CA PHE A 104 7.00 -2.69 9.88
C PHE A 104 7.40 -3.95 10.67
N LYS A 105 8.37 -3.81 11.58
CA LYS A 105 8.88 -4.92 12.40
C LYS A 105 7.80 -5.48 13.34
N GLU A 106 7.00 -4.61 13.94
CA GLU A 106 5.84 -5.00 14.74
C GLU A 106 4.80 -5.72 13.88
N GLY A 107 4.59 -5.27 12.64
CA GLY A 107 3.67 -5.91 11.70
C GLY A 107 4.03 -7.35 11.34
N LEU A 108 5.30 -7.75 11.46
CA LEU A 108 5.74 -9.12 11.20
C LEU A 108 5.09 -10.14 12.16
N SER A 109 4.69 -9.72 13.36
CA SER A 109 4.02 -10.63 14.31
C SER A 109 2.65 -11.10 13.84
N LEU A 110 2.05 -10.42 12.85
CA LEU A 110 0.78 -10.82 12.26
C LEU A 110 0.93 -11.98 11.27
N ILE A 111 2.12 -12.19 10.69
CA ILE A 111 2.33 -13.12 9.58
C ILE A 111 1.93 -14.57 9.91
N PRO A 112 2.25 -15.14 11.10
CA PRO A 112 1.84 -16.51 11.42
C PRO A 112 0.32 -16.71 11.39
N GLU A 113 -0.44 -15.83 12.04
CA GLU A 113 -1.91 -15.86 12.04
C GLU A 113 -2.47 -15.69 10.63
N ILE A 114 -1.87 -14.79 9.84
CA ILE A 114 -2.28 -14.58 8.44
C ILE A 114 -2.12 -15.87 7.63
N LYS A 115 -0.96 -16.54 7.73
CA LYS A 115 -0.71 -17.78 7.00
C LYS A 115 -1.71 -18.87 7.39
N GLU A 116 -1.89 -19.10 8.69
CA GLU A 116 -2.82 -20.09 9.22
C GLU A 116 -4.24 -19.86 8.70
N LYS A 117 -4.73 -18.61 8.78
CA LYS A 117 -6.09 -18.28 8.33
C LYS A 117 -6.24 -18.29 6.81
N LEU A 118 -5.21 -17.94 6.04
CA LEU A 118 -5.26 -18.05 4.58
C LEU A 118 -5.33 -19.51 4.14
N GLU A 119 -4.63 -20.42 4.84
CA GLU A 119 -4.71 -21.86 4.60
C GLU A 119 -6.09 -22.42 4.98
N GLU A 120 -6.59 -22.06 6.17
CA GLU A 120 -7.94 -22.44 6.65
C GLU A 120 -9.04 -22.01 5.67
N TYR A 121 -8.91 -20.81 5.09
CA TYR A 121 -9.91 -20.23 4.20
C TYR A 121 -9.57 -20.41 2.71
N SER A 122 -8.58 -21.23 2.37
CA SER A 122 -8.08 -21.40 0.99
C SER A 122 -9.17 -21.71 -0.04
N LEU A 123 -10.17 -22.52 0.31
CA LEU A 123 -11.31 -22.84 -0.56
C LEU A 123 -12.25 -21.65 -0.83
N PHE A 124 -12.20 -20.61 -0.01
CA PHE A 124 -13.08 -19.43 -0.07
C PHE A 124 -12.36 -18.17 -0.53
N ILE A 125 -11.05 -18.24 -0.77
CA ILE A 125 -10.21 -17.11 -1.13
C ILE A 125 -9.77 -17.26 -2.58
N ASP A 126 -9.98 -16.20 -3.37
CA ASP A 126 -9.46 -16.15 -4.72
C ASP A 126 -7.93 -16.00 -4.73
N PRO A 127 -7.20 -16.62 -5.69
CA PRO A 127 -5.73 -16.54 -5.76
C PRO A 127 -5.19 -15.11 -5.78
N HIS A 128 -5.97 -14.15 -6.29
CA HIS A 128 -5.55 -12.77 -6.35
C HIS A 128 -5.51 -12.10 -4.97
N ARG A 129 -6.40 -12.45 -4.03
CA ARG A 129 -6.29 -11.99 -2.64
C ARG A 129 -5.02 -12.50 -1.97
N GLU A 130 -4.68 -13.77 -2.21
CA GLU A 130 -3.43 -14.35 -1.72
C GLU A 130 -2.22 -13.58 -2.27
N MET A 131 -2.20 -13.29 -3.57
CA MET A 131 -1.17 -12.48 -4.21
C MET A 131 -1.05 -11.07 -3.59
N VAL A 132 -2.18 -10.43 -3.24
CA VAL A 132 -2.18 -9.13 -2.53
C VAL A 132 -1.60 -9.25 -1.12
N PHE A 133 -1.91 -10.31 -0.38
CA PHE A 133 -1.30 -10.55 0.94
C PHE A 133 0.20 -10.83 0.83
N ASN A 134 0.63 -11.66 -0.12
CA ASN A 134 2.05 -11.89 -0.38
C ASN A 134 2.79 -10.58 -0.67
N TYR A 135 2.21 -9.69 -1.47
CA TYR A 135 2.83 -8.38 -1.74
C TYR A 135 2.94 -7.52 -0.47
N LYS A 136 1.89 -7.51 0.37
CA LYS A 136 1.91 -6.74 1.63
C LYS A 136 2.90 -7.33 2.63
N ILE A 137 3.03 -8.65 2.70
CA ILE A 137 4.02 -9.32 3.54
C ILE A 137 5.44 -9.00 3.05
N ALA A 138 5.68 -9.08 1.73
CA ALA A 138 6.95 -8.63 1.15
C ALA A 138 7.25 -7.17 1.49
N SER A 139 6.24 -6.29 1.46
CA SER A 139 6.38 -4.88 1.81
C SER A 139 6.69 -4.68 3.29
N LEU A 140 6.20 -5.54 4.19
CA LEU A 140 6.59 -5.54 5.61
C LEU A 140 8.07 -5.86 5.75
N TYR A 141 8.52 -6.96 5.15
CA TYR A 141 9.93 -7.37 5.20
C TYR A 141 10.86 -6.31 4.59
N PHE A 142 10.48 -5.71 3.47
CA PHE A 142 11.20 -4.58 2.88
C PHE A 142 11.35 -3.40 3.84
N GLY A 143 10.24 -3.00 4.48
CA GLY A 143 10.24 -1.88 5.43
C GLY A 143 10.97 -2.19 6.75
N SER A 144 11.12 -3.45 7.11
CA SER A 144 11.94 -3.91 8.23
C SER A 144 13.39 -4.22 7.88
N GLU A 145 13.81 -3.93 6.64
CA GLU A 145 15.17 -4.15 6.11
C GLU A 145 15.59 -5.63 6.01
N ASP A 146 14.63 -6.56 6.01
CA ASP A 146 14.84 -7.99 5.73
C ASP A 146 14.59 -8.22 4.24
N TYR A 147 15.59 -7.87 3.43
CA TYR A 147 15.46 -7.87 1.98
C TYR A 147 15.49 -9.27 1.37
N ASP A 148 16.18 -10.23 1.99
CA ASP A 148 16.20 -11.62 1.53
C ASP A 148 14.79 -12.24 1.62
N THR A 149 14.15 -12.16 2.80
CA THR A 149 12.78 -12.68 2.95
C THR A 149 11.78 -11.91 2.08
N CYS A 150 11.98 -10.59 1.91
CA CYS A 150 11.20 -9.78 0.97
C CYS A 150 11.25 -10.38 -0.46
N ILE A 151 12.45 -10.72 -0.94
CA ILE A 151 12.66 -11.30 -2.27
C ILE A 151 11.92 -12.64 -2.41
N ASP A 152 11.97 -13.52 -1.41
CA ASP A 152 11.28 -14.83 -1.45
C ASP A 152 9.77 -14.65 -1.67
N TYR A 153 9.14 -13.74 -0.94
CA TYR A 153 7.71 -13.45 -1.11
C TYR A 153 7.38 -12.83 -2.47
N LEU A 154 8.28 -12.00 -3.01
CA LEU A 154 8.10 -11.38 -4.32
C LEU A 154 8.27 -12.39 -5.46
N GLN A 155 9.18 -13.35 -5.33
CA GLN A 155 9.35 -14.42 -6.30
C GLN A 155 8.10 -15.28 -6.45
N ASN A 156 7.38 -15.54 -5.35
CA ASN A 156 6.08 -16.23 -5.41
C ASN A 156 5.07 -15.50 -6.31
N ILE A 157 5.09 -14.16 -6.34
CA ILE A 157 4.20 -13.35 -7.19
C ILE A 157 4.72 -13.28 -8.62
N ILE A 158 6.03 -13.15 -8.79
CA ILE A 158 6.68 -12.96 -10.10
C ILE A 158 6.62 -14.24 -10.95
N ASN A 159 6.73 -15.39 -10.29
CA ASN A 159 6.70 -16.72 -10.93
C ASN A 159 5.28 -17.25 -11.12
N ASP A 160 4.28 -16.60 -10.53
CA ASP A 160 2.89 -16.99 -10.69
C ASP A 160 2.35 -16.56 -12.06
N ASN A 161 1.61 -17.47 -12.71
CA ASN A 161 1.02 -17.32 -14.03
C ASN A 161 -0.45 -16.90 -13.99
N VAL A 162 -0.98 -16.51 -12.83
CA VAL A 162 -2.37 -16.03 -12.70
C VAL A 162 -2.54 -14.70 -13.45
N GLY A 163 -3.05 -14.78 -14.69
CA GLY A 163 -3.14 -13.70 -15.67
C GLY A 163 -4.14 -12.56 -15.36
N LEU A 164 -4.46 -12.30 -14.10
CA LEU A 164 -5.59 -11.43 -13.71
C LEU A 164 -5.19 -10.03 -13.19
N ARG A 165 -3.93 -9.78 -12.78
CA ARG A 165 -3.48 -8.42 -12.39
C ARG A 165 -2.01 -8.13 -12.71
N TYR A 166 -1.77 -7.79 -13.97
CA TYR A 166 -0.45 -7.35 -14.46
C TYR A 166 0.14 -6.16 -13.68
N ASP A 167 -0.71 -5.27 -13.14
CA ASP A 167 -0.26 -4.14 -12.33
C ASP A 167 0.51 -4.57 -11.09
N LEU A 168 -0.04 -5.49 -10.29
CA LEU A 168 0.59 -5.96 -9.06
C LEU A 168 1.89 -6.69 -9.37
N GLN A 169 1.89 -7.45 -10.46
CA GLN A 169 3.08 -8.10 -10.99
C GLN A 169 4.17 -7.12 -11.44
N CYS A 170 3.81 -5.95 -11.98
CA CYS A 170 4.77 -4.88 -12.28
C CYS A 170 5.38 -4.32 -10.99
N TYR A 171 4.55 -4.02 -9.99
CA TYR A 171 5.03 -3.46 -8.72
C TYR A 171 5.81 -4.47 -7.87
N ALA A 172 5.49 -5.76 -7.95
CA ALA A 172 6.29 -6.83 -7.33
C ALA A 172 7.69 -6.91 -7.95
N ARG A 173 7.79 -6.86 -9.28
CA ARG A 173 9.09 -6.84 -9.99
C ARG A 173 9.90 -5.57 -9.68
N LEU A 174 9.22 -4.44 -9.55
CA LEU A 174 9.88 -3.19 -9.19
C LEU A 174 10.39 -3.23 -7.74
N LEU A 175 9.58 -3.69 -6.77
CA LEU A 175 10.02 -3.86 -5.38
C LEU A 175 11.17 -4.88 -5.27
N HIS A 176 11.11 -5.96 -6.06
CA HIS A 176 12.16 -6.98 -6.13
C HIS A 176 13.48 -6.38 -6.62
N LEU A 177 13.44 -5.54 -7.66
CA LEU A 177 14.60 -4.81 -8.16
C LEU A 177 15.21 -3.91 -7.07
N ILE A 178 14.38 -3.22 -6.26
CA ILE A 178 14.88 -2.38 -5.17
C ILE A 178 15.46 -3.25 -4.04
N ALA A 179 14.82 -4.37 -3.68
CA ALA A 179 15.35 -5.25 -2.64
C ALA A 179 16.77 -5.76 -3.00
N HIS A 180 17.00 -6.12 -4.26
CA HIS A 180 18.36 -6.43 -4.74
C HIS A 180 19.30 -5.22 -4.72
N TYR A 181 18.80 -4.02 -5.03
CA TYR A 181 19.57 -2.78 -4.90
C TYR A 181 20.05 -2.57 -3.46
N GLU A 182 19.17 -2.81 -2.48
CA GLU A 182 19.46 -2.67 -1.05
C GLU A 182 20.47 -3.68 -0.54
N LEU A 183 20.42 -4.91 -1.02
CA LEU A 183 21.40 -5.95 -0.72
C LEU A 183 22.78 -5.71 -1.37
N GLY A 184 22.88 -4.75 -2.29
CA GLY A 184 24.11 -4.51 -3.04
C GLY A 184 24.41 -5.59 -4.08
N ASN A 185 23.37 -6.28 -4.59
CA ASN A 185 23.48 -7.33 -5.59
C ASN A 185 23.74 -6.77 -7.01
N TYR A 186 24.81 -5.99 -7.16
CA TYR A 186 25.09 -5.14 -8.31
C TYR A 186 25.21 -5.91 -9.64
N GLU A 187 25.77 -7.13 -9.60
CA GLU A 187 25.94 -7.98 -10.78
C GLU A 187 24.59 -8.36 -11.43
N LEU A 188 23.54 -8.51 -10.62
CA LEU A 188 22.20 -8.85 -11.09
C LEU A 188 21.41 -7.64 -11.58
N MET A 189 21.77 -6.43 -11.14
CA MET A 189 20.95 -5.24 -11.36
C MET A 189 20.82 -4.82 -12.82
N GLU A 190 21.86 -5.01 -13.63
CA GLU A 190 21.77 -4.72 -15.07
C GLU A 190 20.77 -5.66 -15.77
N TYR A 191 20.84 -6.95 -15.46
CA TYR A 191 19.89 -7.93 -16.02
C TYR A 191 18.47 -7.69 -15.51
N LEU A 192 18.29 -7.53 -14.20
CA LEU A 192 16.99 -7.32 -13.57
C LEU A 192 16.34 -6.04 -14.09
N SER A 193 17.06 -4.92 -14.15
CA SER A 193 16.50 -3.65 -14.65
C SER A 193 16.01 -3.74 -16.10
N LYS A 194 16.75 -4.44 -16.98
CA LYS A 194 16.30 -4.71 -18.36
C LYS A 194 15.06 -5.61 -18.39
N SER A 195 15.02 -6.63 -17.52
CA SER A 195 13.88 -7.54 -17.41
C SER A 195 12.61 -6.81 -16.94
N VAL A 196 12.70 -6.02 -15.87
CA VAL A 196 11.59 -5.21 -15.34
C VAL A 196 11.09 -4.22 -16.40
N TYR A 197 11.99 -3.49 -17.05
CA TYR A 197 11.63 -2.54 -18.11
C TYR A 197 10.83 -3.22 -19.24
N ARG A 198 11.33 -4.35 -19.77
CA ARG A 198 10.63 -5.07 -20.85
C ARG A 198 9.25 -5.55 -20.42
N PHE A 199 9.13 -6.05 -19.20
CA PHE A 199 7.84 -6.51 -18.67
C PHE A 199 6.84 -5.35 -18.54
N MET A 200 7.24 -4.24 -17.91
CA MET A 200 6.36 -3.08 -17.71
C MET A 200 5.97 -2.41 -19.03
N ALA A 201 6.89 -2.32 -19.98
CA ALA A 201 6.61 -1.81 -21.33
C ALA A 201 5.60 -2.69 -22.07
N LYS A 202 5.73 -4.03 -21.99
CA LYS A 202 4.78 -4.97 -22.58
C LYS A 202 3.37 -4.84 -21.99
N MET A 203 3.27 -4.50 -20.71
CA MET A 203 2.00 -4.36 -19.99
C MET A 203 1.41 -2.95 -20.06
N GLU A 204 2.01 -2.04 -20.84
CA GLU A 204 1.61 -0.63 -20.95
C GLU A 204 1.52 0.08 -19.58
N ASN A 205 2.30 -0.38 -18.60
CA ASN A 205 2.27 0.10 -17.22
C ASN A 205 3.56 0.86 -16.85
N LEU A 206 4.17 1.51 -17.84
CA LEU A 206 5.39 2.28 -17.70
C LEU A 206 5.05 3.77 -17.82
N THR A 207 4.91 4.46 -16.69
CA THR A 207 4.75 5.92 -16.69
C THR A 207 6.12 6.60 -16.60
N ALA A 208 6.14 7.94 -16.77
CA ALA A 208 7.35 8.72 -16.59
C ALA A 208 7.99 8.55 -15.20
N PHE A 209 7.21 8.18 -14.18
CA PHE A 209 7.71 7.89 -12.84
C PHE A 209 8.55 6.61 -12.81
N GLU A 210 8.00 5.48 -13.27
CA GLU A 210 8.72 4.20 -13.28
C GLU A 210 9.92 4.24 -14.21
N GLU A 211 9.85 4.97 -15.32
CA GLU A 211 11.02 5.23 -16.14
C GLU A 211 12.14 5.95 -15.38
N GLU A 212 11.82 6.99 -14.61
CA GLU A 212 12.82 7.73 -13.84
C GLU A 212 13.42 6.87 -12.73
N ILE A 213 12.63 6.00 -12.08
CA ILE A 213 13.14 5.02 -11.12
C ILE A 213 14.11 4.06 -11.80
N LEU A 214 13.72 3.43 -12.91
CA LEU A 214 14.57 2.46 -13.61
C LEU A 214 15.86 3.11 -14.15
N LYS A 215 15.76 4.36 -14.65
CA LYS A 215 16.92 5.16 -15.05
C LYS A 215 17.83 5.45 -13.86
N PHE A 216 17.27 5.84 -12.72
CA PHE A 216 18.02 6.10 -11.49
C PHE A 216 18.74 4.85 -10.97
N LEU A 217 18.03 3.73 -10.81
CA LEU A 217 18.61 2.49 -10.32
C LEU A 217 19.75 2.03 -11.21
N ARG A 218 19.58 2.06 -12.54
CA ARG A 218 20.65 1.69 -13.49
C ARG A 218 21.89 2.59 -13.39
N ARG A 219 21.72 3.91 -13.27
CA ARG A 219 22.84 4.85 -13.25
C ARG A 219 23.55 4.87 -11.89
N SER A 220 22.84 4.55 -10.81
CA SER A 220 23.35 4.61 -9.43
C SER A 220 24.66 3.84 -9.24
N PHE A 221 24.84 2.70 -9.90
CA PHE A 221 26.06 1.89 -9.78
C PHE A 221 27.31 2.56 -10.34
N TYR A 222 27.15 3.49 -11.27
CA TYR A 222 28.25 4.19 -11.91
C TYR A 222 28.51 5.56 -11.30
N ILE A 223 27.71 5.98 -10.31
CA ILE A 223 27.85 7.28 -9.64
C ILE A 223 28.94 7.17 -8.56
N PRO A 224 30.00 8.00 -8.62
CA PRO A 224 31.00 8.08 -7.56
C PRO A 224 30.37 8.41 -6.19
N ARG A 225 30.92 7.84 -5.11
CA ARG A 225 30.36 7.97 -3.75
C ARG A 225 30.19 9.44 -3.30
N ASP A 226 31.12 10.31 -3.67
CA ASP A 226 31.10 11.75 -3.39
C ASP A 226 29.94 12.48 -4.10
N LYS A 227 29.47 11.95 -5.24
CA LYS A 227 28.37 12.51 -6.03
C LYS A 227 27.02 11.87 -5.75
N MET A 228 26.99 10.72 -5.08
CA MET A 228 25.77 9.94 -4.83
C MET A 228 24.70 10.76 -4.09
N LYS A 229 25.11 11.49 -3.05
CA LYS A 229 24.18 12.32 -2.26
C LYS A 229 23.47 13.37 -3.13
N ILE A 230 24.23 14.06 -3.98
CA ILE A 230 23.71 15.09 -4.90
C ILE A 230 22.72 14.46 -5.90
N GLU A 231 23.03 13.28 -6.43
CA GLU A 231 22.15 12.59 -7.38
C GLU A 231 20.87 12.04 -6.72
N LEU A 232 20.95 11.63 -5.45
CA LEU A 232 19.78 11.26 -4.65
C LEU A 232 18.88 12.46 -4.34
N GLU A 233 19.45 13.62 -4.01
CA GLU A 233 18.70 14.86 -3.78
C GLU A 233 17.96 15.31 -5.06
N LYS A 234 18.64 15.31 -6.21
CA LYS A 234 18.00 15.57 -7.52
C LYS A 234 16.88 14.57 -7.82
N PHE A 235 17.11 13.29 -7.53
CA PHE A 235 16.10 12.25 -7.74
C PHE A 235 14.89 12.46 -6.82
N LEU A 236 15.12 12.83 -5.56
CA LEU A 236 14.06 13.14 -4.60
C LEU A 236 13.18 14.31 -5.08
N GLU A 237 13.78 15.37 -5.61
CA GLU A 237 13.04 16.51 -6.16
C GLU A 237 12.13 16.09 -7.32
N LYS A 238 12.64 15.25 -8.24
CA LYS A 238 11.84 14.70 -9.34
C LYS A 238 10.69 13.85 -8.83
N VAL A 239 10.96 12.93 -7.89
CA VAL A 239 9.96 12.04 -7.28
C VAL A 239 8.84 12.86 -6.61
N LYS A 240 9.19 13.93 -5.89
CA LYS A 240 8.22 14.85 -5.27
C LYS A 240 7.39 15.65 -6.27
N HIS A 241 7.95 15.96 -7.44
CA HIS A 241 7.18 16.61 -8.51
C HIS A 241 6.10 15.68 -9.06
N PHE A 242 6.43 14.40 -9.21
CA PHE A 242 5.52 13.38 -9.71
C PHE A 242 4.36 13.07 -8.75
N GLU A 243 4.55 13.17 -7.44
CA GLU A 243 3.48 13.04 -6.43
C GLU A 243 2.32 14.01 -6.67
N ARG A 244 2.61 15.21 -7.19
CA ARG A 244 1.60 16.25 -7.47
C ARG A 244 0.81 15.95 -8.75
N ASN A 245 1.24 14.99 -9.56
CA ASN A 245 0.60 14.62 -10.81
C ASN A 245 -0.34 13.43 -10.60
N ARG A 246 -1.66 13.68 -10.70
CA ARG A 246 -2.72 12.67 -10.53
C ARG A 246 -2.52 11.42 -11.39
N PHE A 247 -1.91 11.53 -12.58
CA PHE A 247 -1.71 10.38 -13.49
C PHE A 247 -0.60 9.42 -13.05
N GLN A 248 0.25 9.81 -12.11
CA GLN A 248 1.38 9.01 -11.63
C GLN A 248 1.15 8.45 -10.22
N THR A 249 -0.05 8.65 -9.67
CA THR A 249 -0.39 8.24 -8.30
C THR A 249 -0.45 6.72 -8.09
N ARG A 250 -0.58 5.91 -9.16
CA ARG A 250 -0.68 4.44 -9.06
C ARG A 250 0.47 3.81 -8.28
N VAL A 251 1.69 4.27 -8.53
CA VAL A 251 2.89 3.67 -7.94
C VAL A 251 2.98 3.93 -6.44
N PHE A 252 2.57 5.12 -6.02
CA PHE A 252 2.57 5.53 -4.62
C PHE A 252 1.55 4.77 -3.77
N VAL A 253 0.57 4.06 -4.39
CA VAL A 253 -0.36 3.17 -3.69
C VAL A 253 0.32 1.90 -3.20
N TYR A 254 1.33 1.42 -3.94
CA TYR A 254 1.96 0.12 -3.66
C TYR A 254 3.26 0.24 -2.84
N LEU A 255 4.01 1.33 -3.00
CA LEU A 255 5.23 1.58 -2.22
C LEU A 255 5.41 3.08 -1.93
N ASP A 256 5.83 3.41 -0.71
CA ASP A 256 6.17 4.79 -0.32
C ASP A 256 7.58 5.19 -0.82
N TRP A 257 7.67 5.40 -2.14
CA TRP A 257 8.90 5.77 -2.83
C TRP A 257 9.56 7.03 -2.29
N ILE A 258 8.77 8.03 -1.88
CA ILE A 258 9.30 9.26 -1.32
C ILE A 258 10.03 8.94 -0.02
N SER A 259 9.40 8.18 0.88
CA SER A 259 10.04 7.79 2.13
C SER A 259 11.27 6.91 1.91
N TRP A 260 11.28 6.05 0.88
CA TRP A 260 12.46 5.28 0.50
C TRP A 260 13.62 6.18 0.03
N VAL A 261 13.38 7.11 -0.90
CA VAL A 261 14.43 8.04 -1.37
C VAL A 261 14.92 8.96 -0.25
N GLU A 262 14.01 9.48 0.58
CA GLU A 262 14.36 10.29 1.76
C GLU A 262 15.23 9.51 2.74
N SER A 263 14.96 8.22 2.92
CA SER A 263 15.80 7.33 3.71
C SER A 263 17.26 7.33 3.22
N LYS A 264 17.47 7.33 1.90
CA LYS A 264 18.80 7.38 1.30
C LYS A 264 19.44 8.75 1.39
N VAL A 265 18.69 9.81 1.11
CA VAL A 265 19.19 11.20 1.19
C VAL A 265 19.61 11.57 2.62
N TYR A 266 18.81 11.19 3.62
CA TYR A 266 19.04 11.54 5.01
C TYR A 266 19.82 10.48 5.79
N ASN A 267 20.23 9.38 5.14
CA ASN A 267 20.90 8.25 5.77
C ASN A 267 20.17 7.76 7.03
N LYS A 268 18.87 7.48 6.88
CA LYS A 268 18.00 6.94 7.92
C LYS A 268 17.23 5.74 7.39
N PRO A 269 16.90 4.75 8.24
CA PRO A 269 15.99 3.69 7.85
C PRO A 269 14.63 4.22 7.40
N MET A 270 14.04 3.60 6.38
CA MET A 270 12.75 4.02 5.80
C MET A 270 11.63 4.05 6.86
N TYR A 271 11.59 3.05 7.74
CA TYR A 271 10.61 2.98 8.83
C TYR A 271 10.67 4.21 9.74
N LYS A 272 11.88 4.74 9.99
CA LYS A 272 12.08 5.93 10.81
C LYS A 272 11.56 7.19 10.12
N ILE A 273 11.80 7.35 8.82
CA ILE A 273 11.25 8.46 8.02
C ILE A 273 9.72 8.48 8.10
N ILE A 274 9.09 7.32 7.89
CA ILE A 274 7.63 7.19 7.93
C ILE A 274 7.09 7.50 9.33
N HIS A 275 7.75 6.97 10.38
CA HIS A 275 7.35 7.23 11.75
C HIS A 275 7.47 8.71 12.14
N GLU A 276 8.54 9.39 11.73
CA GLU A 276 8.74 10.83 11.93
C GLU A 276 7.61 11.64 11.26
N LYS A 277 7.21 11.27 10.03
CA LYS A 277 6.07 11.89 9.32
C LYS A 277 4.74 11.67 10.06
N TYR A 278 4.49 10.45 10.54
CA TYR A 278 3.30 10.12 11.33
C TYR A 278 3.21 10.98 12.61
N LEU A 279 4.30 11.11 13.36
CA LEU A 279 4.35 11.93 14.56
C LEU A 279 4.12 13.42 14.25
N ALA A 280 4.64 13.91 13.11
CA ALA A 280 4.45 15.30 12.67
C ALA A 280 2.98 15.59 12.29
N ASP A 281 2.29 14.68 11.61
CA ASP A 281 0.84 14.82 11.31
C ASP A 281 0.03 14.85 12.60
N LYS A 282 0.33 13.95 13.56
CA LYS A 282 -0.36 13.91 14.86
C LYS A 282 -0.20 15.22 15.65
N ARG A 283 0.97 15.85 15.60
CA ARG A 283 1.23 17.16 16.23
C ARG A 283 0.53 18.32 15.52
N SER A 284 0.28 18.22 14.22
CA SER A 284 -0.32 19.30 13.42
C SER A 284 -1.83 19.48 13.66
N GLY A 285 -2.50 18.50 14.27
CA GLY A 285 -3.91 18.55 14.67
C GLY A 285 -4.90 18.68 13.50
N PRO A 286 -6.20 18.45 13.73
CA PRO A 286 -7.25 18.55 12.71
C PRO A 286 -7.47 19.98 12.18
N ILE A 287 -6.88 21.00 12.81
CA ILE A 287 -7.13 22.44 12.54
C ILE A 287 -6.51 22.89 11.21
N LYS A 288 -5.40 22.27 10.74
CA LYS A 288 -4.78 22.62 9.44
C LYS A 288 -5.39 21.92 8.23
N LYS A 289 -6.02 20.74 8.39
CA LYS A 289 -6.62 19.98 7.26
C LYS A 289 -7.89 20.63 6.70
N LYS A 290 -8.66 21.39 7.49
CA LYS A 290 -9.84 22.14 7.00
C LYS A 290 -9.50 23.20 5.92
N LYS A 291 -8.32 23.83 6.00
CA LYS A 291 -7.91 24.87 5.04
C LYS A 291 -7.49 24.31 3.68
N LEU A 292 -7.01 23.07 3.59
CA LEU A 292 -6.63 22.44 2.31
C LEU A 292 -7.82 21.88 1.53
N ILE A 293 -8.92 21.51 2.21
CA ILE A 293 -10.11 20.94 1.56
C ILE A 293 -11.03 22.06 1.01
N GLN A 294 -10.95 23.28 1.55
CA GLN A 294 -11.77 24.42 1.14
C GLN A 294 -11.19 25.26 0.00
N THR A 295 -9.88 25.15 -0.29
CA THR A 295 -9.22 25.92 -1.37
C THR A 295 -9.16 25.21 -2.73
N THR A 296 -9.68 23.98 -2.82
CA THR A 296 -9.83 23.24 -4.09
C THR A 296 -11.30 23.00 -4.45
N ALA A 297 -12.20 23.85 -3.97
CA ALA A 297 -13.60 23.90 -4.41
C ALA A 297 -13.78 24.93 -5.51
#